data_AF-A0A520J958-F1
#
_entry.id   AF-A0A520J958-F1
#
_cell.length_a   1.000
_cell.length_b   1.000
_cell.length_c   1.000
_cell.angle_alpha   90.00
_cell.angle_beta   90.00
_cell.angle_gamma   90.00
#
_symmetry.space_group_name_H-M   'P 1'
#
loop_
_entity.id
_entity.type
_entity.pdbx_description
1 polymer ?
#
loop_
_entity_poly.entity_id
_entity_poly.type
_entity_poly.pdbx_seq_one_letter_code
_entity_poly.pdbx_strand_id
1 'polypeptide(L)' 'MKIVVIGGTGLIGSKVVGELAALGHDALAAAPSTGVDTITGEGLAAALDGAEIV' A
#
# COMPACT_ATOMS: atom_id res chain seq x y z
N MET A 1 13.06 -0.42 -1.83
CA MET A 1 12.40 -0.73 -0.56
C MET A 1 10.96 -1.07 -0.84
N LYS A 2 10.39 -2.08 -0.17
CA LYS A 2 8.97 -2.43 -0.27
C LYS A 2 8.16 -1.62 0.74
N ILE A 3 7.26 -0.79 0.24
CA ILE A 3 6.45 0.15 1.03
C ILE A 3 4.98 -0.11 0.76
N VAL A 4 4.18 -0.31 1.80
CA VAL A 4 2.73 -0.51 1.67
C VAL A 4 2.02 0.76 2.09
N VAL A 5 1.22 1.36 1.22
CA VAL A 5 0.46 2.57 1.53
C VAL A 5 -1.00 2.19 1.81
N ILE A 6 -1.40 2.25 3.09
CA ILE A 6 -2.80 2.08 3.48
C ILE A 6 -3.62 3.28 2.99
N GLY A 7 -4.74 3.01 2.32
CA GLY A 7 -5.49 4.05 1.62
C GLY A 7 -4.78 4.53 0.35
N GLY A 8 -3.88 3.73 -0.22
CA GLY A 8 -3.08 4.05 -1.40
C GLY A 8 -3.89 4.37 -2.67
N THR A 9 -5.19 4.05 -2.69
CA THR A 9 -6.10 4.42 -3.80
C THR A 9 -6.82 5.75 -3.58
N GLY A 10 -6.69 6.35 -2.39
CA GLY A 10 -7.30 7.64 -2.06
C GLY A 10 -6.57 8.83 -2.68
N LEU A 11 -7.12 10.04 -2.49
CA LEU A 11 -6.56 11.27 -3.07
C LEU A 11 -5.09 11.52 -2.67
N ILE A 12 -4.76 11.31 -1.39
CA ILE A 12 -3.38 11.50 -0.90
C ILE A 12 -2.55 10.25 -1.16
N GLY A 13 -3.08 9.07 -0.84
CA GLY A 13 -2.36 7.81 -1.00
C GLY A 13 -1.91 7.55 -2.44
N SER A 14 -2.72 7.89 -3.44
CA SER A 14 -2.35 7.68 -4.85
C SER A 14 -1.17 8.56 -5.29
N LYS A 15 -1.07 9.79 -4.76
CA LYS A 15 0.08 10.66 -4.99
C LYS A 15 1.33 10.11 -4.33
N VAL A 16 1.22 9.68 -3.07
CA VAL A 16 2.33 9.08 -2.32
C VAL A 16 2.86 7.83 -3.04
N VAL A 17 1.98 6.91 -3.46
CA VAL A 17 2.39 5.73 -4.22
C VAL A 17 3.11 6.11 -5.51
N GLY A 18 2.59 7.10 -6.24
CA GLY A 18 3.22 7.60 -7.47
C GLY A 18 4.61 8.21 -7.23
N GLU A 19 4.77 9.02 -6.19
CA GLU A 19 6.06 9.63 -5.83
C GLU A 19 7.07 8.59 -5.36
N LEU A 20 6.66 7.63 -4.51
CA LEU A 20 7.53 6.54 -4.06
C LEU A 20 7.99 5.66 -5.23
N ALA A 21 7.08 5.33 -6.15
CA ALA A 21 7.43 4.60 -7.37
C ALA A 21 8.41 5.39 -8.25
N ALA A 22 8.21 6.71 -8.41
CA ALA A 22 9.12 7.57 -9.16
C ALA A 22 10.54 7.66 -8.54
N LEU A 23 10.65 7.48 -7.23
CA LEU A 23 11.93 7.37 -6.50
C LEU A 23 12.56 5.97 -6.59
N GLY A 24 11.93 5.03 -7.29
CA GLY A 24 12.42 3.66 -7.47
C GLY A 24 12.10 2.72 -6.30
N HIS A 25 11.12 3.05 -5.48
CA HIS A 25 10.61 2.15 -4.45
C HIS A 25 9.52 1.22 -5.00
N ASP A 26 9.39 0.05 -4.39
CA ASP A 26 8.30 -0.88 -4.65
C ASP A 26 7.12 -0.46 -3.75
N ALA A 27 6.26 0.41 -4.28
CA ALA A 27 5.14 0.98 -3.56
C ALA A 27 3.83 0.25 -3.89
N LEU A 28 3.26 -0.44 -2.90
CA LEU A 28 1.99 -1.17 -3.01
C LEU A 28 0.84 -0.33 -2.41
N ALA A 29 -0.21 -0.09 -3.20
CA ALA A 29 -1.44 0.54 -2.70
C ALA A 29 -2.38 -0.50 -2.05
N ALA A 30 -2.61 -0.39 -0.74
CA ALA A 30 -3.55 -1.22 0.00
C ALA A 30 -4.84 -0.45 0.30
N ALA A 31 -5.98 -0.99 -0.15
CA ALA A 31 -7.31 -0.44 0.10
C ALA A 31 -8.38 -1.54 -0.03
N PRO A 32 -9.60 -1.32 0.50
CA PRO A 32 -10.69 -2.30 0.33
C PRO A 32 -10.99 -2.59 -1.14
N SER A 33 -10.85 -1.60 -2.03
CA SER A 33 -10.99 -1.76 -3.47
C SER A 33 -9.90 -2.62 -4.12
N THR A 34 -8.76 -2.83 -3.45
CA THR A 34 -7.68 -3.73 -3.88
C THR A 34 -7.68 -5.05 -3.10
N GLY A 35 -8.75 -5.32 -2.33
CA GLY A 35 -8.90 -6.56 -1.54
C GLY A 35 -8.12 -6.56 -0.23
N VAL A 36 -7.74 -5.38 0.28
CA VAL A 36 -7.05 -5.24 1.57
C VAL A 36 -7.90 -4.41 2.53
N ASP A 37 -8.35 -5.03 3.61
CA ASP A 37 -9.16 -4.40 4.64
C ASP A 37 -8.42 -4.45 5.99
N THR A 38 -8.12 -3.28 6.54
CA THR A 38 -7.38 -3.14 7.80
C THR A 38 -8.24 -3.32 9.05
N ILE A 39 -9.57 -3.29 8.91
CA ILE A 39 -10.53 -3.50 10.00
C ILE A 39 -10.81 -5.00 10.15
N THR A 40 -11.14 -5.68 9.05
CA THR A 40 -11.41 -7.14 9.08
C THR A 40 -10.13 -7.97 9.05
N GLY A 41 -9.04 -7.40 8.54
CA GLY A 41 -7.76 -8.09 8.33
C GLY A 41 -7.68 -8.85 6.99
N GLU A 42 -8.73 -8.81 6.17
CA GLU A 42 -8.72 -9.44 4.84
C GLU A 42 -7.58 -8.89 3.98
N GLY A 43 -6.82 -9.79 3.35
CA GLY A 43 -5.70 -9.42 2.46
C GLY A 43 -4.49 -8.78 3.14
N LEU A 44 -4.57 -8.42 4.43
CA LEU A 44 -3.55 -7.64 5.12
C LEU A 44 -2.21 -8.39 5.25
N ALA A 45 -2.26 -9.67 5.63
CA ALA A 45 -1.05 -10.48 5.79
C ALA A 45 -0.26 -10.62 4.48
N ALA A 46 -0.97 -10.81 3.35
CA ALA A 46 -0.34 -10.89 2.03
C ALA A 46 0.18 -9.54 1.55
N ALA A 47 -0.56 -8.45 1.83
CA ALA A 47 -0.13 -7.11 1.47
C ALA A 47 1.15 -6.69 2.20
N LEU A 48 1.26 -7.04 3.49
CA LEU A 48 2.39 -6.69 4.36
C LEU A 48 3.60 -7.64 4.23
N ASP A 49 3.48 -8.73 3.48
CA ASP A 49 4.56 -9.71 3.34
C ASP A 49 5.83 -9.06 2.78
N GLY A 50 6.93 -9.10 3.54
CA GLY A 50 8.19 -8.46 3.15
C GLY A 50 8.14 -6.92 3.06
N ALA A 51 7.09 -6.27 3.56
CA ALA A 51 7.04 -4.81 3.65
C ALA A 51 8.05 -4.30 4.68
N GLU A 52 8.85 -3.32 4.30
CA GLU A 52 9.81 -2.67 5.18
C GLU A 52 9.18 -1.48 5.90
N ILE A 53 8.21 -0.82 5.26
CA ILE A 53 7.50 0.38 5.75
C ILE A 53 6.01 0.26 5.42
N VAL A 54 5.17 0.74 6.34
CA VAL A 54 3.71 0.87 6.20
C VAL A 54 3.29 2.29 6.55
#